data_AF-A0A5P1F9I6-F1
#
_entry.id   AF-A0A5P1F9I6-F1
#
_cell.length_a   1.000
_cell.length_b   1.000
_cell.length_c   1.000
_cell.angle_alpha   90.00
_cell.angle_beta   90.00
_cell.angle_gamma   90.00
#
_symmetry.space_group_name_H-M   'P 1'
#
loop_
_entity.id
_entity.type
_entity.pdbx_description
1 polymer ?
#
loop_
_entity_poly.entity_id
_entity_poly.type
_entity_poly.pdbx_seq_one_letter_code
_entity_poly.pdbx_strand_id
1 'polypeptide(L)'
;MGGAAILLSNKPSDSGRAKYELVHVVRTNHAANDEAYRCAYQEEDGEGNIGVSLSKKLTAIAGAALRENITTIAPLVLPPSELLRWALGCIMKKTYTPDFRKAFEHFCIHAGGRAVIEELSKKLKLTEEQVEPSRMTLLLVNNGGCHTC
;
A
#
# COMPACT_ATOMS: atom_id res chain seq x y z
N MET A 1 -4.91 7.05 22.74
CA MET A 1 -5.69 6.94 21.49
C MET A 1 -5.17 7.99 20.52
N GLY A 2 -4.82 7.60 19.30
CA GLY A 2 -4.50 8.53 18.20
C GLY A 2 -5.74 8.77 17.33
N GLY A 3 -5.78 9.91 16.64
CA GLY A 3 -6.84 10.26 15.71
C GLY A 3 -6.32 11.12 14.57
N ALA A 4 -6.79 10.85 13.36
CA ALA A 4 -6.47 11.61 12.15
C ALA A 4 -7.76 11.91 11.40
N ALA A 5 -7.80 13.05 10.69
CA ALA A 5 -8.95 13.45 9.89
C ALA A 5 -8.50 14.11 8.60
N ILE A 6 -9.18 13.80 7.50
CA ILE A 6 -8.98 14.41 6.19
C ILE A 6 -10.34 14.97 5.75
N LEU A 7 -10.35 16.23 5.29
CA LEU A 7 -11.52 16.85 4.67
C LEU A 7 -11.40 16.73 3.14
N LEU A 8 -12.39 16.11 2.51
CA LEU A 8 -12.50 15.99 1.06
C LEU A 8 -13.61 16.92 0.54
N SER A 9 -13.34 17.60 -0.57
CA SER A 9 -14.32 18.42 -1.28
C SER A 9 -14.26 18.14 -2.77
N ASN A 10 -15.42 18.16 -3.42
CA ASN A 10 -15.55 18.11 -4.88
C ASN A 10 -15.89 19.49 -5.48
N LYS A 11 -15.86 20.55 -4.69
CA LYS A 11 -16.23 21.91 -5.14
C LYS A 11 -15.03 22.58 -5.81
N PRO A 12 -15.18 23.10 -7.05
CA PRO A 12 -14.12 23.85 -7.70
C PRO A 12 -13.68 25.11 -6.92
N SER A 13 -14.56 25.68 -6.09
CA SER A 13 -14.24 26.82 -5.23
C SER A 13 -13.18 26.52 -4.18
N ASP A 14 -13.03 25.24 -3.81
CA ASP A 14 -12.12 24.80 -2.75
C ASP A 14 -10.77 24.35 -3.31
N SER A 15 -10.63 24.19 -4.63
CA SER A 15 -9.42 23.66 -5.28
C SER A 15 -8.17 24.49 -4.99
N GLY A 16 -8.29 25.83 -5.01
CA GLY A 16 -7.18 26.74 -4.73
C GLY A 16 -6.69 26.70 -3.27
N ARG A 17 -7.44 26.07 -2.36
CA ARG A 17 -7.07 25.89 -0.94
C ARG A 17 -6.68 24.46 -0.60
N ALA A 18 -6.88 23.51 -1.52
CA ALA A 18 -6.58 22.11 -1.29
C ALA A 18 -5.06 21.88 -1.23
N LYS A 19 -4.61 21.08 -0.26
CA LYS A 19 -3.19 20.68 -0.15
C LYS A 19 -2.81 19.60 -1.16
N TYR A 20 -3.76 18.72 -1.48
CA TYR A 20 -3.59 17.57 -2.35
C TYR A 20 -4.86 17.36 -3.19
N GLU A 21 -4.69 16.80 -4.38
CA GLU A 21 -5.77 16.34 -5.24
C GLU A 21 -5.76 14.81 -5.30
N LEU A 22 -6.94 14.19 -5.14
CA LEU A 22 -7.09 12.75 -5.27
C LEU A 22 -7.31 12.38 -6.75
N VAL A 23 -6.25 11.92 -7.41
CA VAL A 23 -6.29 11.61 -8.85
C VAL A 23 -6.82 10.20 -9.11
N HIS A 24 -6.29 9.20 -8.40
CA HIS A 24 -6.62 7.78 -8.61
C HIS A 24 -6.74 7.02 -7.29
N VAL A 25 -7.72 6.11 -7.22
CA VAL A 25 -7.89 5.14 -6.14
C VAL A 25 -8.04 3.75 -6.74
N VAL A 26 -7.21 2.81 -6.30
CA VAL A 26 -7.27 1.41 -6.73
C VAL A 26 -7.42 0.53 -5.50
N ARG A 27 -8.47 -0.31 -5.48
CA ARG A 27 -8.72 -1.27 -4.40
C ARG A 27 -8.65 -2.70 -4.96
N THR A 28 -7.82 -3.53 -4.31
CA THR A 28 -7.73 -4.97 -4.60
C THR A 28 -8.41 -5.74 -3.47
N ASN A 29 -9.25 -6.71 -3.79
CA ASN A 29 -10.01 -7.49 -2.80
C ASN A 29 -9.93 -8.99 -3.11
N HIS A 30 -9.44 -9.77 -2.14
CA HIS A 30 -9.34 -11.23 -2.22
C HIS A 30 -10.31 -11.96 -1.27
N ALA A 31 -11.37 -11.31 -0.79
CA ALA A 31 -12.32 -11.89 0.17
C ALA A 31 -13.03 -13.16 -0.33
N ALA A 32 -13.07 -13.41 -1.65
CA ALA A 32 -13.59 -14.65 -2.23
C ALA A 32 -12.67 -15.86 -2.03
N ASN A 33 -11.41 -15.67 -1.61
CA ASN A 33 -10.49 -16.74 -1.27
C ASN A 33 -10.53 -16.95 0.25
N ASP A 34 -10.99 -18.12 0.69
CA ASP A 34 -11.12 -18.47 2.11
C ASP A 34 -9.83 -18.27 2.92
N GLU A 35 -8.69 -18.57 2.32
CA GLU A 35 -7.39 -18.42 2.97
C GLU A 35 -7.03 -16.94 3.18
N ALA A 36 -7.35 -16.10 2.18
CA ALA A 36 -7.17 -14.66 2.28
C ALA A 36 -8.21 -14.01 3.22
N TYR A 37 -9.44 -14.52 3.23
CA TYR A 37 -10.49 -14.06 4.12
C TYR A 37 -10.17 -14.34 5.60
N ARG A 38 -9.67 -15.56 5.89
CA ARG A 38 -9.32 -15.98 7.25
C ARG A 38 -7.89 -15.61 7.66
N CYS A 39 -7.12 -14.88 6.84
CA CYS A 39 -5.71 -14.63 7.17
C CYS A 39 -5.50 -13.63 8.32
N ALA A 40 -6.47 -12.74 8.53
CA ALA A 40 -6.56 -11.85 9.68
C ALA A 40 -8.04 -11.69 10.05
N TYR A 41 -8.46 -12.30 11.15
CA TYR A 41 -9.88 -12.31 11.56
C TYR A 41 -10.04 -11.99 13.03
N GLN A 42 -11.07 -11.22 13.37
CA GLN A 42 -11.42 -10.99 14.76
C GLN A 42 -12.32 -12.14 15.23
N GLU A 43 -11.88 -12.88 16.24
CA GLU A 43 -12.58 -14.06 16.76
C GLU A 43 -12.47 -14.15 18.27
N GLU A 44 -13.41 -14.87 18.88
CA GLU A 44 -13.43 -15.15 20.31
C GLU A 44 -12.63 -16.42 20.58
N ASP A 45 -11.75 -16.38 21.57
CA ASP A 45 -11.00 -17.56 22.00
C ASP A 45 -11.85 -18.52 22.85
N GLY A 46 -11.28 -19.64 23.25
CA GLY A 46 -11.98 -20.64 24.06
C GLY A 46 -12.36 -20.18 25.47
N GLU A 47 -11.83 -19.04 25.93
CA GLU A 47 -12.11 -18.43 27.24
C GLU A 47 -13.12 -17.27 27.15
N GLY A 48 -13.61 -16.96 25.95
CA GLY A 48 -14.59 -15.92 25.70
C GLY A 48 -13.98 -14.53 25.44
N ASN A 49 -12.66 -14.44 25.23
CA ASN A 49 -11.99 -13.17 24.97
C ASN A 49 -11.93 -12.91 23.47
N ILE A 50 -12.34 -11.70 23.07
CA ILE A 50 -12.25 -11.27 21.67
C ILE A 50 -10.81 -10.86 21.35
N GLY A 51 -10.21 -11.57 20.39
CA GLY A 51 -8.86 -11.34 19.89
C GLY A 51 -8.80 -11.20 18.36
N VAL A 52 -7.57 -11.06 17.84
CA VAL A 52 -7.31 -11.10 16.40
C VAL A 52 -6.42 -12.29 16.09
N SER A 53 -6.90 -13.15 15.21
CA SER A 53 -6.21 -14.33 14.70
C SER A 53 -5.44 -13.99 13.44
N LEU A 54 -4.13 -14.26 13.42
CA LEU A 54 -3.25 -13.98 12.28
C LEU A 54 -2.66 -15.28 11.74
N SER A 55 -2.97 -15.59 10.49
CA SER A 55 -2.40 -16.74 9.79
C SER A 55 -0.93 -16.50 9.44
N LYS A 56 -0.11 -17.56 9.52
CA LYS A 56 1.30 -17.54 9.05
C LYS A 56 1.43 -17.17 7.57
N LYS A 57 0.36 -17.33 6.78
CA LYS A 57 0.32 -17.03 5.34
C LYS A 57 -0.05 -15.57 5.04
N LEU A 58 -0.38 -14.77 6.06
CA LEU A 58 -0.78 -13.37 5.92
C LEU A 58 0.20 -12.56 5.06
N THR A 59 1.50 -12.72 5.30
CA THR A 59 2.55 -11.97 4.56
C THR A 59 2.57 -12.33 3.07
N ALA A 60 2.42 -13.61 2.74
CA ALA A 60 2.37 -14.08 1.36
C ALA A 60 1.11 -13.57 0.63
N ILE A 61 -0.05 -13.65 1.29
CA ILE A 61 -1.33 -13.16 0.75
C ILE A 61 -1.30 -11.65 0.55
N ALA A 62 -0.85 -10.90 1.55
CA ALA A 62 -0.71 -9.45 1.46
C ALA A 62 0.26 -9.05 0.33
N GLY A 63 1.37 -9.78 0.19
CA GLY A 63 2.34 -9.57 -0.88
C GLY A 63 1.77 -9.83 -2.28
N ALA A 64 0.91 -10.84 -2.43
CA ALA A 64 0.21 -11.13 -3.68
C ALA A 64 -0.81 -10.02 -4.02
N ALA A 65 -1.65 -9.65 -3.05
CA ALA A 65 -2.64 -8.58 -3.19
C ALA A 65 -2.01 -7.25 -3.57
N LEU A 66 -0.89 -6.92 -2.93
CA LEU A 66 -0.13 -5.70 -3.19
C LEU A 66 0.49 -5.70 -4.59
N ARG A 67 1.01 -6.85 -5.05
CA ARG A 67 1.55 -6.99 -6.40
C ARG A 67 0.46 -6.74 -7.45
N GLU A 68 -0.73 -7.29 -7.24
CA GLU A 68 -1.87 -7.08 -8.13
C GLU A 68 -2.32 -5.61 -8.13
N ASN A 69 -2.38 -4.99 -6.95
CA ASN A 69 -2.71 -3.57 -6.81
C ASN A 69 -1.71 -2.67 -7.56
N ILE A 70 -0.41 -2.89 -7.35
CA ILE A 70 0.68 -2.15 -8.02
C ILE A 70 0.61 -2.35 -9.54
N THR A 71 0.31 -3.57 -10.01
CA THR A 71 0.17 -3.87 -11.44
C THR A 71 -1.02 -3.13 -12.05
N THR A 72 -2.09 -2.94 -11.28
CA THR A 72 -3.30 -2.24 -11.72
C THR A 72 -3.12 -0.71 -11.73
N ILE A 73 -2.42 -0.15 -10.73
CA ILE A 73 -2.20 1.31 -10.66
C ILE A 73 -1.07 1.78 -11.58
N ALA A 74 -0.08 0.93 -11.87
CA ALA A 74 1.04 1.23 -12.77
C ALA A 74 0.65 1.95 -14.08
N PRO A 75 -0.30 1.45 -14.90
CA PRO A 75 -0.72 2.13 -16.13
C PRO A 75 -1.40 3.49 -15.92
N LEU A 76 -1.94 3.76 -14.74
CA LEU A 76 -2.63 5.02 -14.45
C LEU A 76 -1.65 6.13 -14.04
N VAL A 77 -0.51 5.77 -13.45
CA VAL A 77 0.41 6.74 -12.81
C VAL A 77 1.78 6.84 -13.47
N LEU A 78 2.20 5.80 -14.20
CA LEU A 78 3.52 5.80 -14.83
C LEU A 78 3.54 6.64 -16.12
N PRO A 79 4.66 7.32 -16.41
CA PRO A 79 4.81 8.02 -17.67
C PRO A 79 4.79 7.03 -18.85
N PRO A 80 4.32 7.44 -20.05
CA PRO A 80 4.23 6.56 -21.23
C PRO A 80 5.55 5.87 -21.59
N SER A 81 6.70 6.51 -21.33
CA SER A 81 8.02 5.95 -21.59
C SER A 81 8.41 4.78 -20.68
N GLU A 82 7.86 4.73 -19.46
CA GLU A 82 8.01 3.58 -18.55
C GLU A 82 7.05 2.45 -18.95
N LEU A 83 5.82 2.80 -19.33
CA LEU A 83 4.83 1.82 -19.78
C LEU A 83 5.29 1.08 -21.04
N LEU A 84 5.90 1.79 -22.00
CA LEU A 84 6.47 1.16 -23.19
C LEU A 84 7.60 0.19 -22.84
N ARG A 85 8.51 0.57 -21.93
CA ARG A 85 9.62 -0.31 -21.49
C ARG A 85 9.10 -1.54 -20.76
N TRP A 86 8.08 -1.37 -19.93
CA TRP A 86 7.43 -2.48 -19.25
C TRP A 86 6.75 -3.43 -20.23
N ALA A 87 5.96 -2.91 -21.18
CA ALA A 87 5.30 -3.70 -22.22
C ALA A 87 6.32 -4.48 -23.08
N LEU A 88 7.41 -3.83 -23.49
CA LEU A 88 8.51 -4.49 -24.22
C LEU A 88 9.18 -5.59 -23.38
N GLY A 89 9.37 -5.36 -22.08
CA GLY A 89 9.86 -6.38 -21.15
C GLY A 89 8.96 -7.61 -21.09
N CYS A 90 7.64 -7.40 -20.98
CA CYS A 90 6.64 -8.47 -20.99
C CYS A 90 6.69 -9.29 -22.30
N ILE A 91 6.75 -8.63 -23.46
CA ILE A 91 6.85 -9.29 -24.78
C ILE A 91 8.14 -10.10 -24.88
N MET A 92 9.26 -9.54 -24.44
CA MET A 92 10.57 -10.20 -24.47
C MET A 92 10.79 -11.25 -23.36
N LYS A 93 9.77 -11.53 -22.53
CA LYS A 93 9.88 -12.38 -21.33
C LYS A 93 11.03 -11.98 -20.40
N LYS A 94 11.38 -10.69 -20.37
CA LYS A 94 12.37 -10.13 -19.46
C LYS A 94 11.66 -9.55 -18.25
N THR A 95 12.16 -9.86 -17.06
CA THR A 95 11.65 -9.27 -15.81
C THR A 95 12.00 -7.78 -15.79
N TYR A 96 11.05 -6.92 -16.17
CA TYR A 96 11.16 -5.47 -16.04
C TYR A 96 10.32 -4.98 -14.88
N THR A 97 10.96 -4.38 -13.89
CA THR A 97 10.27 -3.69 -12.79
C THR A 97 10.19 -2.20 -13.16
N PRO A 98 8.98 -1.63 -13.31
CA PRO A 98 8.82 -0.21 -13.63
C PRO A 98 9.34 0.68 -12.50
N ASP A 99 9.91 1.82 -12.87
CA ASP A 99 10.46 2.77 -11.90
C ASP A 99 9.38 3.75 -11.41
N PHE A 100 8.80 3.44 -10.25
CA PHE A 100 7.75 4.24 -9.63
C PHE A 100 8.23 5.60 -9.11
N ARG A 101 9.54 5.80 -8.96
CA ARG A 101 10.11 7.11 -8.55
C ARG A 101 9.93 8.18 -9.63
N LYS A 102 9.63 7.78 -10.86
CA LYS A 102 9.27 8.72 -11.94
C LYS A 102 7.80 9.14 -11.91
N ALA A 103 6.97 8.41 -11.17
CA ALA A 103 5.55 8.72 -10.99
C ALA A 103 5.27 9.43 -9.66
N PHE A 104 6.06 9.13 -8.62
CA PHE A 104 5.83 9.64 -7.28
C PHE A 104 7.11 10.18 -6.64
N GLU A 105 6.99 11.33 -5.99
CA GLU A 105 8.05 11.95 -5.20
C GLU A 105 8.07 11.39 -3.77
N HIS A 106 6.89 11.24 -3.16
CA HIS A 106 6.69 10.78 -1.79
C HIS A 106 5.84 9.51 -1.73
N PHE A 107 6.16 8.65 -0.77
CA PHE A 107 5.46 7.39 -0.55
C PHE A 107 4.96 7.33 0.90
N CYS A 108 3.67 7.07 1.07
CA CYS A 108 3.09 6.71 2.38
C CYS A 108 2.78 5.23 2.35
N ILE A 109 3.47 4.45 3.17
CA ILE A 109 3.27 3.00 3.28
C ILE A 109 2.67 2.72 4.65
N HIS A 110 1.42 2.24 4.67
CA HIS A 110 0.84 1.72 5.89
C HIS A 110 1.64 0.49 6.36
N ALA A 111 2.24 0.60 7.53
CA ALA A 111 3.03 -0.46 8.10
C ALA A 111 2.22 -1.18 9.19
N GLY A 112 1.78 -2.40 8.89
CA GLY A 112 1.42 -3.37 9.92
C GLY A 112 2.65 -4.01 10.60
N GLY A 113 3.86 -3.64 10.15
CA GLY A 113 5.13 -4.08 10.73
C GLY A 113 6.32 -3.71 9.86
N ARG A 114 7.52 -3.71 10.46
CA ARG A 114 8.78 -3.28 9.82
C ARG A 114 9.09 -4.07 8.54
N ALA A 115 8.84 -5.37 8.54
CA ALA A 115 9.08 -6.25 7.40
C ALA A 115 8.31 -5.81 6.14
N VAL A 116 7.09 -5.28 6.29
CA VAL A 116 6.27 -4.81 5.17
C VAL A 116 6.90 -3.59 4.51
N ILE A 117 7.38 -2.64 5.32
CA ILE A 117 8.08 -1.45 4.82
C ILE A 117 9.35 -1.85 4.05
N GLU A 118 10.18 -2.73 4.63
CA GLU A 118 11.45 -3.15 4.02
C GLU A 118 11.24 -3.90 2.69
N GLU A 119 10.25 -4.80 2.63
CA GLU A 119 9.93 -5.53 1.40
C GLU A 119 9.40 -4.61 0.29
N LEU A 120 8.54 -3.64 0.65
CA LEU A 120 8.06 -2.64 -0.29
C LEU A 120 9.15 -1.72 -0.81
N SER A 121 10.00 -1.23 0.10
CA SER A 121 11.16 -0.41 -0.24
C SER A 121 12.06 -1.10 -1.26
N LYS A 122 12.40 -2.39 -1.03
CA LYS A 122 13.20 -3.19 -1.96
C LYS A 122 12.53 -3.39 -3.31
N LYS A 123 11.24 -3.74 -3.34
CA LYS A 123 10.51 -4.01 -4.60
C LYS A 123 10.33 -2.76 -5.46
N LEU A 124 10.01 -1.63 -4.83
CA LEU A 124 9.80 -0.36 -5.51
C LEU A 124 11.10 0.44 -5.71
N LYS A 125 12.23 -0.07 -5.19
CA LYS A 125 13.55 0.58 -5.23
C LYS A 125 13.53 1.99 -4.65
N LEU A 126 12.82 2.16 -3.54
CA LEU A 126 12.69 3.45 -2.85
C LEU A 126 14.00 3.83 -2.16
N THR A 127 14.25 5.13 -2.02
CA THR A 127 15.36 5.63 -1.21
C THR A 127 15.02 5.60 0.28
N GLU A 128 16.03 5.63 1.16
CA GLU A 128 15.80 5.72 2.61
C GLU A 128 14.97 6.96 2.97
N GLU A 129 15.25 8.10 2.35
CA GLU A 129 14.49 9.35 2.56
C GLU A 129 12.99 9.20 2.22
N GLN A 130 12.66 8.46 1.16
CA GLN A 130 11.26 8.22 0.79
C GLN A 130 10.53 7.31 1.79
N VAL A 131 11.27 6.49 2.52
CA VAL A 131 10.74 5.48 3.45
C VAL A 131 10.77 5.98 4.90
N GLU A 132 11.58 7.00 5.19
CA GLU A 132 11.76 7.65 6.49
C GLU A 132 10.43 7.98 7.18
N PRO A 133 9.43 8.63 6.53
CA PRO A 133 8.19 9.01 7.22
C PRO A 133 7.40 7.79 7.71
N SER A 134 7.39 6.72 6.90
CA SER A 134 6.70 5.47 7.25
C SER A 134 7.44 4.73 8.39
N ARG A 135 8.78 4.74 8.39
CA ARG A 135 9.60 4.17 9.47
C ARG A 135 9.44 4.93 10.77
N MET A 136 9.48 6.26 10.72
CA MET A 136 9.34 7.11 11.90
C MET A 136 7.96 6.97 12.52
N THR A 137 6.91 6.90 11.70
CA THR A 137 5.54 6.64 12.20
C THR A 137 5.46 5.29 12.91
N LEU A 138 6.03 4.22 12.33
CA LEU A 138 6.07 2.90 12.97
C LEU A 138 6.87 2.90 14.29
N LEU A 139 8.00 3.61 14.35
CA LEU A 139 8.84 3.69 15.54
C LEU A 139 8.19 4.50 16.68
N LEU A 140 7.48 5.58 16.35
CA LEU A 140 6.93 6.52 17.32
C LEU A 140 5.52 6.15 17.80
N VAL A 141 4.68 5.65 16.90
CA VAL A 141 3.24 5.40 17.16
C VAL A 141 2.92 3.91 17.23
N ASN A 142 3.88 3.03 16.90
CA ASN A 142 3.66 1.61 16.68
C ASN A 142 2.60 1.36 15.59
N ASN A 143 2.10 0.14 15.44
CA ASN A 143 0.97 -0.18 14.56
C ASN A 143 -0.34 0.47 15.07
N GLY A 144 -0.52 1.76 14.83
CA GLY A 144 -1.71 2.53 15.25
C GLY A 144 -3.01 2.19 14.51
N GLY A 145 -3.10 1.10 13.74
CA GLY A 145 -4.29 0.84 12.92
C GLY A 145 -4.55 1.97 11.92
N CYS A 146 -5.81 2.30 11.68
CA CYS A 146 -6.23 3.12 10.53
C CYS A 146 -5.80 4.60 10.53
N HIS A 147 -5.33 5.16 11.65
CA HIS A 147 -4.98 6.60 11.72
C HIS A 147 -3.52 6.91 11.34
N THR A 148 -2.76 5.91 10.88
CA THR A 148 -1.33 6.04 10.55
C THR A 148 -1.06 6.47 9.11
N CYS A 149 -2.09 6.56 8.26
CA CYS A 149 -1.99 6.98 6.86
C CYS A 149 -2.98 8.09 6.54
#